data_AF-A0A961A8Q0-F1
#
_entry.id   AF-A0A961A8Q0-F1
#
_cell.length_a   1.000
_cell.length_b   1.000
_cell.length_c   1.000
_cell.angle_alpha   90.00
_cell.angle_beta   90.00
_cell.angle_gamma   90.00
#
_symmetry.space_group_name_H-M   'P 1'
#
loop_
_entity.id
_entity.type
_entity.pdbx_description
1 polymer ?
#
loop_
_entity_poly.entity_id
_entity_poly.type
_entity_poly.pdbx_seq_one_letter_code
_entity_poly.pdbx_strand_id
1 'polypeptide(L)'
;DITVQAIQNAARDGAFRLAMTSATQSNSGASAYFGFLYALAGNPDVLTLDGLNDPALQEQVRDLLGQVDRSSGSSGWLKDSLVTHYDEFDAMFNYEALVIEANQALTAAGKEPLYVIYPANGLSVADSPLGYVDKGDAAKEEAFLALQAYLLSPPVQARLVSLGRRAGLIGLAADQADPQVWNSAWGIDLARAIAPIPTPSSEVI
;
A
#
# COMPACT_ATOMS: atom_id res chain seq x y z
N ASP A 1 -7.61 12.22 -13.09
CA ASP A 1 -7.15 11.29 -12.04
C ASP A 1 -7.18 11.94 -10.67
N ILE A 2 -7.39 11.14 -9.63
CA ILE A 2 -7.41 11.59 -8.22
C ILE A 2 -5.96 11.68 -7.71
N THR A 3 -5.58 12.80 -7.11
CA THR A 3 -4.24 13.02 -6.51
C THR A 3 -4.30 12.92 -4.99
N VAL A 4 -3.13 12.85 -4.33
CA VAL A 4 -3.05 12.96 -2.86
C VAL A 4 -3.68 14.26 -2.36
N GLN A 5 -3.48 15.38 -3.06
CA GLN A 5 -4.10 16.66 -2.72
C GLN A 5 -5.64 16.62 -2.80
N ALA A 6 -6.19 15.93 -3.80
CA ALA A 6 -7.64 15.76 -3.92
C ALA A 6 -8.19 14.94 -2.75
N ILE A 7 -7.49 13.89 -2.34
CA ILE A 7 -7.83 13.07 -1.17
C ILE A 7 -7.74 13.90 0.12
N GLN A 8 -6.69 14.72 0.26
CA GLN A 8 -6.51 15.63 1.40
C GLN A 8 -7.69 16.60 1.53
N ASN A 9 -8.07 17.27 0.44
CA ASN A 9 -9.16 18.23 0.45
C ASN A 9 -10.49 17.55 0.78
N ALA A 10 -10.76 16.38 0.22
CA ALA A 10 -11.96 15.62 0.53
C ALA A 10 -12.00 15.18 2.01
N ALA A 11 -10.85 14.80 2.58
CA ALA A 11 -10.74 14.46 4.00
C ALA A 11 -10.99 15.69 4.90
N ARG A 12 -10.41 16.86 4.55
CA ARG A 12 -10.68 18.13 5.25
C ARG A 12 -12.15 18.54 5.22
N ASP A 13 -12.81 18.30 4.09
CA ASP A 13 -14.22 18.61 3.90
C ASP A 13 -15.14 17.60 4.61
N GLY A 14 -14.58 16.59 5.30
CA GLY A 14 -15.33 15.58 6.03
C GLY A 14 -16.09 14.59 5.13
N ALA A 15 -15.63 14.40 3.90
CA ALA A 15 -16.30 13.53 2.92
C ALA A 15 -16.25 12.03 3.30
N PHE A 16 -15.30 11.62 4.14
CA PHE A 16 -15.12 10.25 4.63
C PHE A 16 -14.31 10.23 5.92
N ARG A 17 -14.52 9.22 6.77
CA ARG A 17 -13.65 8.89 7.91
C ARG A 17 -12.46 8.08 7.43
N LEU A 18 -11.30 8.72 7.43
CA LEU A 18 -10.05 8.17 6.92
C LEU A 18 -9.30 7.38 8.00
N ALA A 19 -8.90 6.16 7.65
CA ALA A 19 -8.02 5.33 8.45
C ALA A 19 -6.66 5.11 7.76
N MET A 20 -5.59 5.04 8.54
CA MET A 20 -4.25 4.79 8.00
C MET A 20 -3.34 4.18 9.08
N THR A 21 -2.44 3.29 8.67
CA THR A 21 -1.45 2.74 9.59
C THR A 21 -0.40 3.78 10.01
N SER A 22 0.19 3.60 11.18
CA SER A 22 1.20 4.51 11.71
C SER A 22 2.46 4.51 10.84
N ALA A 23 2.93 5.71 10.47
CA ALA A 23 4.14 5.89 9.67
C ALA A 23 5.42 5.36 10.34
N THR A 24 5.43 5.23 11.67
CA THR A 24 6.60 4.79 12.44
C THR A 24 6.53 3.32 12.87
N GLN A 25 5.39 2.66 12.68
CA GLN A 25 5.17 1.28 13.15
C GLN A 25 4.78 0.31 12.04
N SER A 26 4.44 0.81 10.84
CA SER A 26 3.98 -0.02 9.74
C SER A 26 4.62 0.37 8.41
N ASN A 27 5.03 -0.62 7.62
CA ASN A 27 5.61 -0.41 6.29
C ASN A 27 4.64 0.33 5.34
N SER A 28 3.33 0.02 5.38
CA SER A 28 2.34 0.73 4.57
C SER A 28 2.17 2.17 5.01
N GLY A 29 2.22 2.41 6.33
CA GLY A 29 2.14 3.73 6.92
C GLY A 29 3.32 4.58 6.48
N ALA A 30 4.54 4.03 6.57
CA ALA A 30 5.76 4.68 6.10
C ALA A 30 5.70 4.94 4.59
N SER A 31 5.26 3.95 3.80
CA SER A 31 5.15 4.06 2.34
C SER A 31 4.16 5.15 1.90
N ALA A 32 3.01 5.22 2.56
CA ALA A 32 2.03 6.28 2.31
C ALA A 32 2.55 7.65 2.77
N TYR A 33 3.25 7.71 3.91
CA TYR A 33 3.87 8.95 4.40
C TYR A 33 4.90 9.52 3.43
N PHE A 34 5.81 8.69 2.90
CA PHE A 34 6.73 9.13 1.83
C PHE A 34 5.99 9.55 0.56
N GLY A 35 4.91 8.83 0.22
CA GLY A 35 4.01 9.20 -0.88
C GLY A 35 3.41 10.58 -0.71
N PHE A 36 2.96 10.92 0.51
CA PHE A 36 2.41 12.23 0.83
C PHE A 36 3.46 13.32 0.76
N LEU A 37 4.64 13.10 1.34
CA LEU A 37 5.75 14.06 1.25
C LEU A 37 6.08 14.36 -0.22
N TYR A 38 6.24 13.33 -1.04
CA TYR A 38 6.53 13.46 -2.47
C TYR A 38 5.43 14.25 -3.19
N ALA A 39 4.17 13.84 -3.00
CA ALA A 39 3.06 14.44 -3.71
C ALA A 39 2.87 15.91 -3.31
N LEU A 40 2.89 16.21 -2.00
CA LEU A 40 2.68 17.54 -1.44
C LEU A 40 3.87 18.49 -1.68
N ALA A 41 5.07 17.95 -1.89
CA ALA A 41 6.24 18.70 -2.34
C ALA A 41 6.19 19.07 -3.84
N GLY A 42 5.11 18.72 -4.54
CA GLY A 42 4.92 19.05 -5.96
C GLY A 42 5.50 18.03 -6.94
N ASN A 43 5.69 16.77 -6.52
CA ASN A 43 6.22 15.68 -7.35
C ASN A 43 7.65 15.95 -7.86
N PRO A 44 8.62 16.24 -6.96
CA PRO A 44 9.99 16.49 -7.37
C PRO A 44 10.64 15.23 -7.97
N ASP A 45 11.76 15.36 -8.68
CA ASP A 45 12.51 14.20 -9.19
C ASP A 45 12.97 13.26 -8.06
N VAL A 46 13.25 13.79 -6.88
CA VAL A 46 13.52 13.05 -5.65
C VAL A 46 13.26 13.96 -4.44
N LEU A 47 12.86 13.38 -3.30
CA LEU A 47 12.79 14.14 -2.06
C LEU A 47 14.20 14.50 -1.57
N THR A 48 14.37 15.75 -1.16
CA THR A 48 15.64 16.29 -0.63
C THR A 48 15.45 16.78 0.79
N LEU A 49 16.54 16.84 1.56
CA LEU A 49 16.50 17.34 2.94
C LEU A 49 15.98 18.80 2.99
N ASP A 50 16.40 19.64 2.05
CA ASP A 50 15.93 21.02 1.93
C ASP A 50 14.41 21.08 1.69
N GLY A 51 13.89 20.20 0.83
CA GLY A 51 12.45 20.07 0.60
C GLY A 51 11.69 19.65 1.87
N LEU A 52 12.24 18.72 2.65
CA LEU A 52 11.64 18.29 3.93
C LEU A 52 11.67 19.39 5.01
N ASN A 53 12.60 20.32 4.90
CA ASN A 53 12.71 21.48 5.78
C ASN A 53 11.78 22.63 5.40
N ASP A 54 11.07 22.55 4.26
CA ASP A 54 10.07 23.55 3.87
C ASP A 54 8.89 23.56 4.87
N PRO A 55 8.66 24.67 5.61
CA PRO A 55 7.54 24.77 6.54
C PRO A 55 6.18 24.54 5.89
N ALA A 56 5.99 24.92 4.63
CA ALA A 56 4.72 24.76 3.93
C ALA A 56 4.43 23.27 3.64
N LEU A 57 5.46 22.49 3.28
CA LEU A 57 5.32 21.04 3.13
C LEU A 57 4.96 20.39 4.47
N GLN A 58 5.66 20.75 5.54
CA GLN A 58 5.39 20.19 6.86
C GLN A 58 3.98 20.52 7.35
N GLU A 59 3.48 21.73 7.08
CA GLU A 59 2.09 22.10 7.39
C GLU A 59 1.10 21.26 6.59
N GLN A 60 1.29 21.11 5.28
CA GLN A 60 0.41 20.28 4.44
C GLN A 60 0.36 18.82 4.90
N VAL A 61 1.50 18.24 5.28
CA VAL A 61 1.57 16.86 5.76
C VAL A 61 0.92 16.71 7.13
N ARG A 62 1.17 17.65 8.05
CA ARG A 62 0.52 17.66 9.38
C ARG A 62 -0.99 17.72 9.25
N ASP A 63 -1.47 18.57 8.35
CA ASP A 63 -2.89 18.73 8.12
C ASP A 63 -3.53 17.44 7.54
N LEU A 64 -2.91 16.81 6.53
CA LEU A 64 -3.39 15.54 5.99
C LEU A 64 -3.45 14.47 7.08
N LEU A 65 -2.37 14.29 7.83
CA LEU A 65 -2.30 13.31 8.91
C LEU A 65 -3.27 13.65 10.05
N GLY A 66 -3.59 14.93 10.25
CA GLY A 66 -4.61 15.39 11.18
C GLY A 66 -6.04 14.94 10.81
N GLN A 67 -6.28 14.55 9.56
CA GLN A 67 -7.57 13.99 9.12
C GLN A 67 -7.69 12.48 9.36
N VAL A 68 -6.62 11.81 9.81
CA VAL A 68 -6.67 10.37 10.11
C VAL A 68 -7.40 10.17 11.44
N ASP A 69 -8.64 9.69 11.38
CA ASP A 69 -9.50 9.46 12.56
C ASP A 69 -9.02 8.25 13.39
N ARG A 70 -8.42 7.26 12.73
CA ARG A 70 -8.02 6.00 13.35
C ARG A 70 -6.74 5.46 12.75
N SER A 71 -5.89 4.89 13.61
CA SER A 71 -4.61 4.31 13.20
C SER A 71 -4.37 2.91 13.77
N SER A 72 -3.43 2.19 13.15
CA SER A 72 -3.01 0.84 13.52
C SER A 72 -1.52 0.65 13.24
N GLY A 73 -0.85 -0.23 14.01
CA GLY A 73 0.53 -0.63 13.72
C GLY A 73 0.66 -1.62 12.54
N SER A 74 -0.43 -2.21 12.06
CA SER A 74 -0.41 -3.24 11.02
C SER A 74 -1.47 -3.01 9.95
N SER A 75 -1.06 -3.23 8.69
CA SER A 75 -1.93 -3.13 7.52
C SER A 75 -3.08 -4.13 7.57
N GLY A 76 -2.78 -5.36 8.03
CA GLY A 76 -3.77 -6.41 8.23
C GLY A 76 -4.75 -6.05 9.34
N TRP A 77 -4.25 -5.58 10.48
CA TRP A 77 -5.11 -5.17 11.60
C TRP A 77 -5.98 -3.96 11.27
N LEU A 78 -5.48 -2.98 10.50
CA LEU A 78 -6.29 -1.87 10.02
C LEU A 78 -7.44 -2.37 9.14
N LYS A 79 -7.12 -3.26 8.18
CA LYS A 79 -8.11 -3.90 7.32
C LYS A 79 -9.13 -4.72 8.13
N ASP A 80 -8.69 -5.51 9.11
CA ASP A 80 -9.57 -6.29 9.98
C ASP A 80 -10.49 -5.38 10.81
N SER A 81 -9.95 -4.28 11.33
CA SER A 81 -10.71 -3.28 12.08
C SER A 81 -11.79 -2.62 11.21
N LEU A 82 -11.46 -2.24 9.97
CA LEU A 82 -12.41 -1.69 9.00
C LEU A 82 -13.52 -2.69 8.71
N VAL A 83 -13.20 -3.95 8.39
CA VAL A 83 -14.21 -4.97 8.07
C VAL A 83 -15.12 -5.24 9.27
N THR A 84 -14.54 -5.29 10.48
CA THR A 84 -15.26 -5.57 11.73
C THR A 84 -16.21 -4.43 12.10
N HIS A 85 -15.74 -3.18 12.01
CA HIS A 85 -16.51 -1.99 12.34
C HIS A 85 -16.87 -1.21 11.07
N TYR A 86 -17.42 -1.93 10.08
CA TYR A 86 -17.75 -1.39 8.75
C TYR A 86 -18.46 -0.03 8.77
N ASP A 87 -19.40 0.17 9.70
CA ASP A 87 -20.17 1.42 9.80
C ASP A 87 -19.37 2.58 10.46
N GLU A 88 -18.16 2.32 10.95
CA GLU A 88 -17.27 3.28 11.63
C GLU A 88 -16.17 3.85 10.72
N PHE A 89 -15.92 3.24 9.56
CA PHE A 89 -14.82 3.58 8.66
C PHE A 89 -15.29 3.66 7.21
N ASP A 90 -14.90 4.72 6.50
CA ASP A 90 -15.32 4.91 5.11
C ASP A 90 -14.16 4.70 4.12
N ALA A 91 -12.92 4.98 4.53
CA ALA A 91 -11.74 4.89 3.68
C ALA A 91 -10.50 4.43 4.44
N MET A 92 -9.58 3.74 3.75
CA MET A 92 -8.25 3.46 4.28
C MET A 92 -7.14 3.63 3.24
N PHE A 93 -5.99 4.14 3.68
CA PHE A 93 -4.75 3.94 2.94
C PHE A 93 -4.17 2.56 3.26
N ASN A 94 -4.13 1.68 2.26
CA ASN A 94 -3.62 0.32 2.41
C ASN A 94 -3.12 -0.25 1.07
N TYR A 95 -2.51 -1.43 1.10
CA TYR A 95 -2.10 -2.14 -0.12
C TYR A 95 -3.31 -2.60 -0.94
N GLU A 96 -3.16 -2.65 -2.27
CA GLU A 96 -4.16 -3.19 -3.20
C GLU A 96 -4.66 -4.58 -2.76
N ALA A 97 -3.74 -5.50 -2.43
CA ALA A 97 -4.06 -6.84 -1.96
C ALA A 97 -4.92 -6.85 -0.68
N LEU A 98 -4.70 -5.88 0.22
CA LEU A 98 -5.44 -5.79 1.47
C LEU A 98 -6.85 -5.24 1.23
N VAL A 99 -7.04 -4.35 0.26
CA VAL A 99 -8.38 -3.91 -0.15
C VAL A 99 -9.13 -5.06 -0.85
N ILE A 100 -8.46 -5.86 -1.69
CA ILE A 100 -9.06 -7.07 -2.28
C ILE A 100 -9.53 -8.02 -1.18
N GLU A 101 -8.70 -8.31 -0.18
CA GLU A 101 -9.09 -9.17 0.96
C GLU A 101 -10.26 -8.58 1.75
N ALA A 102 -10.27 -7.26 2.00
CA ALA A 102 -11.38 -6.59 2.65
C ALA A 102 -12.67 -6.78 1.85
N ASN A 103 -12.63 -6.57 0.55
CA ASN A 103 -13.80 -6.68 -0.31
C ASN A 103 -14.34 -8.11 -0.40
N GLN A 104 -13.46 -9.11 -0.45
CA GLN A 104 -13.87 -10.52 -0.35
C GLN A 104 -14.62 -10.80 0.95
N ALA A 105 -14.12 -10.29 2.09
CA ALA A 105 -14.80 -10.44 3.37
C ALA A 105 -16.14 -9.68 3.45
N LEU A 106 -16.18 -8.44 2.96
CA LEU A 106 -17.38 -7.59 2.96
C LEU A 106 -18.48 -8.19 2.09
N THR A 107 -18.15 -8.59 0.86
CA THR A 107 -19.11 -9.19 -0.07
C THR A 107 -19.63 -10.55 0.41
N ALA A 108 -18.77 -11.38 1.00
CA ALA A 108 -19.18 -12.63 1.64
C ALA A 108 -20.16 -12.39 2.81
N ALA A 109 -20.05 -11.24 3.48
CA ALA A 109 -20.97 -10.79 4.54
C ALA A 109 -22.19 -10.02 4.00
N GLY A 110 -22.36 -9.89 2.69
CA GLY A 110 -23.45 -9.13 2.07
C GLY A 110 -23.36 -7.62 2.24
N LYS A 111 -22.17 -7.10 2.56
CA LYS A 111 -21.88 -5.66 2.68
C LYS A 111 -21.35 -5.10 1.36
N GLU A 112 -21.52 -3.79 1.19
CA GLU A 112 -20.96 -3.08 0.03
C GLU A 112 -19.41 -3.11 0.10
N PRO A 113 -18.72 -3.45 -1.01
CA PRO A 113 -17.26 -3.45 -1.07
C PRO A 113 -16.70 -2.01 -1.14
N LEU A 114 -15.45 -1.86 -0.73
CA LEU A 114 -14.68 -0.65 -0.96
C LEU A 114 -14.35 -0.47 -2.45
N TYR A 115 -14.13 0.78 -2.86
CA TYR A 115 -13.62 1.13 -4.17
C TYR A 115 -12.15 1.54 -4.09
N VAL A 116 -11.29 0.93 -4.90
CA VAL A 116 -9.86 1.24 -4.95
C VAL A 116 -9.62 2.48 -5.79
N ILE A 117 -8.89 3.42 -5.19
CA ILE A 117 -8.34 4.58 -5.88
C ILE A 117 -6.82 4.42 -5.88
N TYR A 118 -6.21 4.47 -7.06
CA TYR A 118 -4.76 4.58 -7.21
C TYR A 118 -4.42 6.06 -7.43
N PRO A 119 -3.87 6.77 -6.44
CA PRO A 119 -3.50 8.17 -6.62
C PRO A 119 -2.59 8.36 -7.85
N ALA A 120 -2.80 9.43 -8.61
CA ALA A 120 -1.95 9.79 -9.74
C ALA A 120 -0.52 10.15 -9.36
N ASN A 121 -0.27 10.46 -8.08
CA ASN A 121 1.02 10.76 -7.52
C ASN A 121 1.14 10.20 -6.09
N GLY A 122 2.35 10.12 -5.57
CA GLY A 122 2.57 9.64 -4.19
C GLY A 122 2.26 8.16 -4.00
N LEU A 123 2.18 7.38 -5.09
CA LEU A 123 1.99 5.94 -5.02
C LEU A 123 3.33 5.27 -4.68
N SER A 124 3.31 4.30 -3.79
CA SER A 124 4.48 3.50 -3.41
C SER A 124 4.21 2.03 -3.69
N VAL A 125 5.24 1.27 -4.06
CA VAL A 125 5.15 -0.18 -4.28
C VAL A 125 5.88 -0.88 -3.14
N ALA A 126 5.21 -1.87 -2.53
CA ALA A 126 5.84 -2.78 -1.58
C ALA A 126 6.22 -4.07 -2.32
N ASP A 127 7.52 -4.25 -2.54
CA ASP A 127 8.13 -5.41 -3.22
C ASP A 127 8.40 -6.60 -2.28
N SER A 128 8.25 -6.41 -0.96
CA SER A 128 8.30 -7.46 0.08
C SER A 128 9.47 -8.45 -0.10
N PRO A 129 10.73 -7.96 -0.12
CA PRO A 129 11.88 -8.79 -0.46
C PRO A 129 12.13 -9.86 0.59
N LEU A 130 12.57 -11.04 0.13
CA LEU A 130 13.08 -12.10 0.98
C LEU A 130 14.61 -12.06 1.00
N GLY A 131 15.19 -11.78 2.16
CA GLY A 131 16.64 -11.69 2.36
C GLY A 131 17.19 -12.77 3.29
N TYR A 132 18.44 -13.20 3.02
CA TYR A 132 19.21 -14.09 3.88
C TYR A 132 20.39 -13.32 4.49
N VAL A 133 20.59 -13.47 5.80
CA VAL A 133 21.76 -12.95 6.50
C VAL A 133 22.72 -14.11 6.73
N ASP A 134 23.78 -14.17 5.93
CA ASP A 134 24.78 -15.21 6.02
C ASP A 134 25.57 -15.08 7.35
N LYS A 135 25.66 -16.20 8.05
CA LYS A 135 26.42 -16.36 9.31
C LYS A 135 27.35 -17.59 9.25
N GLY A 136 27.66 -18.09 8.06
CA GLY A 136 28.56 -19.22 7.83
C GLY A 136 27.93 -20.60 8.10
N ASP A 137 26.60 -20.71 8.02
CA ASP A 137 25.86 -21.95 8.27
C ASP A 137 25.28 -22.50 6.96
N ALA A 138 26.03 -23.41 6.32
CA ALA A 138 25.70 -23.96 5.01
C ALA A 138 24.33 -24.67 4.99
N ALA A 139 23.90 -25.29 6.09
CA ALA A 139 22.60 -25.96 6.15
C ALA A 139 21.44 -24.93 6.15
N LYS A 140 21.63 -23.77 6.78
CA LYS A 140 20.64 -22.68 6.74
C LYS A 140 20.60 -21.99 5.39
N GLU A 141 21.75 -21.83 4.74
CA GLU A 141 21.83 -21.30 3.38
C GLU A 141 21.06 -22.21 2.41
N GLU A 142 21.32 -23.52 2.45
CA GLU A 142 20.58 -24.51 1.63
C GLU A 142 19.08 -24.45 1.87
N ALA A 143 18.65 -24.40 3.14
CA ALA A 143 17.23 -24.27 3.49
C ALA A 143 16.59 -22.96 2.99
N PHE A 144 17.32 -21.84 3.07
CA PHE A 144 16.86 -20.56 2.54
C PHE A 144 16.69 -20.61 1.03
N LEU A 145 17.67 -21.15 0.29
CA LEU A 145 17.61 -21.28 -1.15
C LEU A 145 16.46 -22.20 -1.58
N ALA A 146 16.22 -23.29 -0.85
CA ALA A 146 15.07 -24.16 -1.10
C ALA A 146 13.72 -23.43 -0.88
N LEU A 147 13.60 -22.62 0.18
CA LEU A 147 12.42 -21.80 0.42
C LEU A 147 12.22 -20.75 -0.68
N GLN A 148 13.29 -20.06 -1.08
CA GLN A 148 13.24 -19.07 -2.17
C GLN A 148 12.78 -19.73 -3.47
N ALA A 149 13.37 -20.88 -3.84
CA ALA A 149 12.99 -21.62 -5.03
C ALA A 149 11.52 -22.08 -4.98
N TYR A 150 11.03 -22.52 -3.81
CA TYR A 150 9.63 -22.88 -3.63
C TYR A 150 8.70 -21.67 -3.82
N LEU A 151 9.00 -20.54 -3.17
CA LEU A 151 8.18 -19.33 -3.26
C LEU A 151 8.14 -18.77 -4.69
N LEU A 152 9.24 -18.88 -5.44
CA LEU A 152 9.34 -18.45 -6.84
C LEU A 152 8.79 -19.49 -7.84
N SER A 153 8.38 -20.67 -7.38
CA SER A 153 7.87 -21.71 -8.28
C SER A 153 6.55 -21.27 -8.94
N PRO A 154 6.27 -21.68 -10.19
CA PRO A 154 5.04 -21.30 -10.89
C PRO A 154 3.75 -21.58 -10.12
N PRO A 155 3.58 -22.72 -9.42
CA PRO A 155 2.38 -22.98 -8.62
C PRO A 155 2.19 -21.99 -7.46
N VAL A 156 3.28 -21.59 -6.79
CA VAL A 156 3.19 -20.63 -5.68
C VAL A 156 2.93 -19.22 -6.20
N GLN A 157 3.57 -18.84 -7.31
CA GLN A 157 3.29 -17.56 -7.97
C GLN A 157 1.83 -17.45 -8.43
N ALA A 158 1.28 -18.50 -9.06
CA ALA A 158 -0.14 -18.56 -9.40
C ALA A 158 -1.05 -18.49 -8.16
N ARG A 159 -0.64 -19.13 -7.05
CA ARG A 159 -1.36 -19.04 -5.77
C ARG A 159 -1.39 -17.60 -5.25
N LEU A 160 -0.28 -16.86 -5.31
CA LEU A 160 -0.24 -15.45 -4.89
C LEU A 160 -1.22 -14.59 -5.71
N VAL A 161 -1.25 -14.77 -7.04
CA VAL A 161 -2.22 -14.07 -7.90
C VAL A 161 -3.66 -14.43 -7.54
N SER A 162 -3.96 -15.70 -7.26
CA SER A 162 -5.31 -16.10 -6.81
C SER A 162 -5.70 -15.51 -5.44
N LEU A 163 -4.73 -15.02 -4.67
CA LEU A 163 -4.93 -14.32 -3.40
C LEU A 163 -4.94 -12.78 -3.57
N GLY A 164 -5.05 -12.27 -4.80
CA GLY A 164 -5.10 -10.82 -5.04
C GLY A 164 -3.75 -10.11 -4.89
N ARG A 165 -2.63 -10.83 -5.00
CA ARG A 165 -1.29 -10.26 -4.91
C ARG A 165 -0.63 -10.26 -6.28
N ARG A 166 -0.05 -9.12 -6.65
CA ARG A 166 0.85 -9.07 -7.80
C ARG A 166 2.09 -9.94 -7.50
N ALA A 167 2.54 -10.66 -8.51
CA ALA A 167 3.56 -11.70 -8.44
C ALA A 167 4.58 -11.53 -9.57
N GLY A 168 5.45 -12.53 -9.75
CA GLY A 168 6.54 -12.51 -10.72
C GLY A 168 7.80 -11.84 -10.18
N LEU A 169 8.88 -11.89 -10.98
CA LEU A 169 10.21 -11.46 -10.58
C LEU A 169 10.28 -9.98 -10.12
N ILE A 170 9.46 -9.12 -10.73
CA ILE A 170 9.38 -7.69 -10.40
C ILE A 170 8.16 -7.36 -9.53
N GLY A 171 7.36 -8.36 -9.14
CA GLY A 171 6.21 -8.16 -8.23
C GLY A 171 5.04 -7.35 -8.80
N LEU A 172 4.93 -7.21 -10.12
CA LEU A 172 3.91 -6.37 -10.78
C LEU A 172 2.94 -7.15 -11.68
N ALA A 173 3.17 -8.45 -11.89
CA ALA A 173 2.34 -9.27 -12.77
C ALA A 173 1.13 -9.83 -12.02
N ALA A 174 0.00 -9.96 -12.72
CA ALA A 174 -1.19 -10.65 -12.23
C ALA A 174 -1.71 -11.58 -13.33
N ASP A 175 -0.81 -12.39 -13.87
CA ASP A 175 -1.12 -13.30 -14.99
C ASP A 175 -2.22 -14.28 -14.59
N GLN A 176 -3.18 -14.49 -15.50
CA GLN A 176 -4.34 -15.37 -15.25
C GLN A 176 -5.19 -14.94 -14.03
N ALA A 177 -5.18 -13.64 -13.70
CA ALA A 177 -6.03 -13.05 -12.66
C ALA A 177 -7.50 -13.46 -12.83
N ASP A 178 -8.06 -14.04 -11.77
CA ASP A 178 -9.50 -14.33 -11.67
C ASP A 178 -10.27 -13.00 -11.48
N PRO A 179 -11.22 -12.64 -12.38
CA PRO A 179 -12.02 -11.42 -12.25
C PRO A 179 -12.88 -11.36 -10.97
N GLN A 180 -13.12 -12.48 -10.29
CA GLN A 180 -13.80 -12.49 -8.99
C GLN A 180 -12.89 -12.00 -7.84
N VAL A 181 -11.58 -12.11 -8.01
CA VAL A 181 -10.57 -11.62 -7.06
C VAL A 181 -10.08 -10.24 -7.49
N TRP A 182 -9.71 -10.09 -8.76
CA TRP A 182 -9.25 -8.86 -9.40
C TRP A 182 -10.41 -8.14 -10.05
N ASN A 183 -11.42 -7.81 -9.24
CA ASN A 183 -12.68 -7.30 -9.72
C ASN A 183 -12.60 -5.81 -10.09
N SER A 184 -12.74 -5.49 -11.38
CA SER A 184 -12.70 -4.11 -11.87
C SER A 184 -13.86 -3.25 -11.38
N ALA A 185 -14.98 -3.85 -10.96
CA ALA A 185 -16.08 -3.11 -10.33
C ALA A 185 -15.68 -2.53 -8.96
N TRP A 186 -14.65 -3.08 -8.31
CA TRP A 186 -14.05 -2.53 -7.10
C TRP A 186 -12.96 -1.49 -7.39
N GLY A 187 -12.83 -1.03 -8.64
CA GLY A 187 -11.78 -0.09 -9.04
C GLY A 187 -10.41 -0.72 -9.26
N ILE A 188 -10.28 -2.04 -9.15
CA ILE A 188 -9.01 -2.75 -9.41
C ILE A 188 -8.62 -2.60 -10.89
N ASP A 189 -7.45 -2.05 -11.15
CA ASP A 189 -6.95 -1.78 -12.50
C ASP A 189 -5.58 -2.43 -12.72
N LEU A 190 -5.58 -3.54 -13.46
CA LEU A 190 -4.38 -4.26 -13.84
C LEU A 190 -3.61 -3.59 -14.99
N ALA A 191 -4.27 -2.73 -15.78
CA ALA A 191 -3.67 -2.01 -16.89
C ALA A 191 -3.08 -0.65 -16.47
N ARG A 192 -3.35 -0.19 -15.24
CA ARG A 192 -2.81 1.08 -14.75
C ARG A 192 -1.29 1.04 -14.71
N ALA A 193 -0.69 2.07 -15.33
CA ALA A 193 0.74 2.33 -15.16
C ALA A 193 1.01 2.70 -13.68
N ILE A 194 1.87 1.93 -13.03
CA ILE A 194 2.31 2.17 -11.67
C ILE A 194 3.64 2.92 -11.74
N ALA A 195 3.59 4.21 -11.37
CA ALA A 195 4.78 5.05 -11.23
C ALA A 195 5.05 5.25 -9.73
N PRO A 196 5.87 4.38 -9.10
CA PRO A 196 6.21 4.54 -7.70
C PRO A 196 7.03 5.81 -7.48
N ILE A 197 6.91 6.41 -6.29
CA ILE A 197 7.79 7.50 -5.90
C ILE A 197 9.27 7.05 -5.94
N PRO A 198 10.20 7.92 -6.35
CA PRO A 198 11.62 7.65 -6.23
C PRO A 198 12.01 7.49 -4.76
N THR A 199 12.72 6.40 -4.43
CA THR A 199 13.22 6.17 -3.08
C THR A 199 14.25 7.25 -2.72
N PRO A 200 14.05 8.02 -1.64
CA PRO A 200 15.02 9.02 -1.21
C PRO A 200 16.32 8.37 -0.73
N SER A 201 17.41 9.14 -0.70
CA SER A 201 18.67 8.64 -0.12
C SER A 201 18.55 8.40 1.39
N SER A 202 19.42 7.55 1.95
CA SER A 202 19.46 7.27 3.40
C SER A 202 19.72 8.50 4.28
N GLU A 203 20.28 9.58 3.74
CA GLU A 203 20.46 10.85 4.48
C GLU A 203 19.15 11.67 4.59
N VAL A 204 18.15 11.34 3.78
CA VAL A 204 16.83 12.00 3.73
C VAL A 204 15.77 11.20 4.50
N ILE A 205 15.95 9.88 4.62
CA ILE A 205 15.10 8.94 5.37
C ILE A 205 15.44 8.99 6.86
#